data_AF-K5B9D4-F1
#
_entry.id   AF-K5B9D4-F1
#
_cell.length_a   1.000
_cell.length_b   1.000
_cell.length_c   1.000
_cell.angle_alpha   90.00
_cell.angle_beta   90.00
_cell.angle_gamma   90.00
#
_symmetry.space_group_name_H-M   'P 1'
#
loop_
_entity.id
_entity.type
_entity.pdbx_description
1 polymer ?
#
loop_
_entity_poly.entity_id
_entity_poly.type
_entity_poly.pdbx_seq_one_letter_code
_entity_poly.pdbx_strand_id
1 'polypeptide(L)' 'MPNDDPIAKAIRDYQRAPRELPTRRPMTFDEELGLVELAGQTVDVTHFVVDDQGVTRHTERATITHPILPKGTEQ' A
#
# COMPACT_ATOMS: atom_id res chain seq x y z
N MET A 1 -34.51 -14.09 20.29
CA MET A 1 -33.49 -13.36 19.53
C MET A 1 -32.45 -14.41 19.14
N PRO A 2 -32.26 -14.75 17.86
CA PRO A 2 -31.16 -15.64 17.53
C PRO A 2 -29.87 -14.90 17.91
N ASN A 3 -28.98 -15.56 18.64
CA ASN A 3 -27.61 -15.11 18.82
C ASN A 3 -27.01 -14.93 17.42
N ASP A 4 -26.88 -13.68 16.99
CA ASP A 4 -26.12 -13.34 15.80
C ASP A 4 -24.65 -13.60 16.12
N ASP A 5 -24.24 -14.87 15.94
CA ASP A 5 -22.85 -15.27 16.00
C ASP A 5 -22.08 -14.36 15.01
N PRO A 6 -21.18 -13.50 15.51
CA PRO A 6 -20.47 -12.54 14.68
C PRO A 6 -19.61 -13.23 13.63
N ILE A 7 -19.18 -14.47 13.88
CA ILE A 7 -18.42 -15.28 12.93
C ILE A 7 -19.33 -15.74 11.79
N ALA A 8 -20.53 -16.26 12.12
CA ALA A 8 -21.50 -16.66 11.11
C ALA A 8 -21.95 -15.49 10.22
N LYS A 9 -22.07 -14.29 10.80
CA LYS A 9 -22.37 -13.07 10.05
C LYS A 9 -21.21 -12.68 9.13
N ALA A 10 -19.96 -12.69 9.62
CA ALA A 10 -18.79 -12.36 8.82
C ALA A 10 -18.59 -13.29 7.61
N ILE A 11 -18.87 -14.59 7.78
CA ILE A 11 -18.82 -15.56 6.67
C ILE A 11 -19.92 -15.27 5.63
N ARG A 12 -21.13 -14.95 6.08
CA ARG A 12 -22.26 -14.64 5.19
C ARG A 12 -22.01 -13.37 4.38
N ASP A 13 -21.40 -12.37 5.00
CA ASP A 13 -21.13 -11.07 4.39
C ASP A 13 -19.82 -11.07 3.58
N TYR A 14 -19.07 -12.18 3.58
CA TYR A 14 -17.80 -12.27 2.87
C TYR A 14 -17.99 -12.23 1.35
N GLN A 15 -17.61 -11.11 0.75
CA GLN A 15 -17.45 -10.99 -0.70
C GLN A 15 -16.00 -11.33 -1.06
N ARG A 16 -15.85 -12.32 -1.94
CA ARG A 16 -14.53 -12.72 -2.46
C ARG A 16 -13.91 -11.53 -3.19
N ALA A 17 -12.66 -11.20 -2.86
CA ALA A 17 -11.92 -10.18 -3.58
C ALA A 17 -11.90 -10.49 -5.09
N PRO A 18 -12.02 -9.49 -5.97
CA PRO A 18 -11.89 -9.67 -7.41
C PRO A 18 -10.60 -10.42 -7.72
N ARG A 19 -10.69 -11.44 -8.59
CA ARG A 19 -9.53 -12.24 -9.02
C ARG A 19 -8.50 -11.42 -9.80
N GLU A 20 -8.94 -10.32 -10.39
CA GLU A 20 -8.08 -9.40 -11.11
C GLU A 20 -7.48 -8.41 -10.12
N LEU A 21 -6.18 -8.54 -9.88
CA LEU A 21 -5.40 -7.42 -9.37
C LEU A 21 -5.63 -6.26 -10.35
N PRO A 22 -5.90 -5.03 -9.87
CA PRO A 22 -6.04 -3.89 -10.76
C PRO A 22 -4.82 -3.85 -11.65
N THR A 23 -5.03 -3.85 -12.97
CA THR A 23 -3.97 -3.75 -13.97
C THR A 23 -3.12 -2.56 -13.55
N ARG A 24 -1.86 -2.81 -13.16
CA ARG A 24 -0.95 -1.78 -12.69
C ARG A 24 -0.86 -0.74 -13.80
N ARG A 25 -1.58 0.39 -13.66
CA ARG A 25 -1.49 1.46 -14.65
C ARG A 25 -0.03 1.90 -14.68
N PRO A 26 0.59 2.03 -15.86
CA PRO A 26 1.88 2.70 -15.93
C PRO A 26 1.69 4.10 -15.33
N MET A 27 2.55 4.46 -14.37
CA MET A 27 2.55 5.81 -13.80
C MET A 27 2.70 6.81 -14.94
N THR A 28 1.90 7.88 -14.92
CA THR A 28 2.08 8.95 -15.90
C THR A 28 3.34 9.75 -15.54
N PHE A 29 3.96 10.40 -16.53
CA PHE A 29 5.16 11.23 -16.32
C PHE A 29 4.95 12.32 -15.26
N ASP A 30 3.72 12.84 -15.14
CA ASP A 30 3.35 13.82 -14.10
C ASP A 30 3.39 13.22 -12.68
N GLU A 31 3.06 11.94 -12.52
CA GLU A 31 3.18 11.22 -11.25
C GLU A 31 4.65 10.95 -10.89
N GLU A 32 5.50 10.72 -11.90
CA GLU A 32 6.96 10.59 -11.71
C GLU A 32 7.63 11.91 -11.31
N LEU A 33 7.21 13.04 -11.90
CA LEU A 33 7.65 14.38 -11.48
C LEU A 33 7.29 14.67 -10.02
N GLY A 34 6.10 14.26 -9.58
CA GLY A 34 5.70 14.38 -8.18
C GLY A 34 6.61 13.59 -7.22
N LEU A 35 7.17 12.45 -7.64
CA LEU A 35 8.13 11.68 -6.83
C LEU A 35 9.49 12.37 -6.74
N VAL A 36 9.91 13.08 -7.80
CA VAL A 36 11.16 13.87 -7.78
C VAL A 36 11.04 15.05 -6.81
N GLU A 37 9.91 15.74 -6.77
CA GLU A 37 9.66 16.86 -5.84
C GLU A 37 9.64 16.43 -4.36
N LEU A 38 9.28 15.17 -4.11
CA LEU A 38 9.27 14.59 -2.77
C LEU A 38 10.66 14.09 -2.31
N ALA A 39 11.63 13.98 -3.22
CA ALA A 39 12.98 13.54 -2.87
C ALA A 39 13.64 14.49 -1.87
N GLY A 40 14.27 13.93 -0.83
CA GLY A 40 14.87 14.64 0.29
C GLY A 40 13.89 14.96 1.43
N GLN A 41 12.58 14.81 1.23
CA GLN A 41 11.61 15.01 2.31
C GLN A 41 11.64 13.86 3.30
N THR A 42 11.45 14.19 4.59
CA THR A 42 11.38 13.18 5.66
C THR A 42 9.93 13.02 6.11
N VAL A 43 9.43 11.78 6.04
CA VAL A 43 8.04 11.41 6.30
C VAL A 43 7.95 10.33 7.36
N ASP A 44 6.83 10.29 8.08
CA ASP A 44 6.51 9.20 8.99
C ASP A 44 5.77 8.11 8.23
N VAL A 45 6.37 6.92 8.16
CA VAL A 45 5.85 5.74 7.47
C VAL A 45 5.24 4.80 8.50
N THR A 46 3.95 4.51 8.35
CA THR A 46 3.30 3.43 9.09
C THR A 46 3.26 2.17 8.22
N HIS A 47 3.81 1.06 8.69
CA HIS A 47 3.74 -0.23 8.01
C HIS A 47 3.27 -1.34 8.95
N PHE A 48 2.78 -2.44 8.39
CA PHE A 48 2.24 -3.57 9.14
C PHE A 48 3.00 -4.83 8.78
N VAL A 49 3.46 -5.56 9.79
CA VAL A 49 4.05 -6.89 9.64
C VAL A 49 3.01 -7.92 10.04
N VAL A 50 2.87 -8.96 9.23
CA VAL A 50 1.95 -10.08 9.49
C VAL A 50 2.78 -11.33 9.72
N ASP A 51 2.65 -11.93 10.90
CA ASP A 51 3.31 -13.16 11.31
C ASP A 51 2.32 -14.15 11.92
N ASP A 52 2.82 -15.22 12.55
CA ASP A 52 2.02 -16.25 13.21
C ASP A 52 1.33 -15.76 14.50
N GLN A 53 1.76 -14.64 15.06
CA GLN A 53 1.20 -14.02 16.26
C GLN A 53 0.17 -12.93 15.93
N GLY A 54 0.10 -12.48 14.68
CA GLY A 54 -0.96 -11.61 14.17
C GLY A 54 -0.42 -10.46 13.32
N VAL A 55 -1.03 -9.28 13.48
CA VAL A 55 -0.66 -8.06 12.74
C VAL A 55 -0.05 -7.05 13.69
N THR A 56 1.21 -6.69 13.47
CA THR A 56 1.94 -5.68 14.24
C THR A 56 2.08 -4.40 13.44
N ARG A 57 1.75 -3.26 14.05
CA ARG A 57 1.91 -1.92 13.45
C ARG A 57 3.26 -1.31 13.86
N HIS A 58 4.00 -0.82 12.88
CA HIS A 58 5.25 -0.07 13.05
C HIS A 58 5.08 1.35 12.51
N THR A 59 5.74 2.31 13.16
CA THR A 59 5.83 3.69 12.68
C THR A 59 7.30 4.11 12.70
N GLU A 60 7.82 4.54 11.55
CA GLU A 60 9.23 4.88 11.37
C GLU A 60 9.37 6.19 10.62
N ARG A 61 10.47 6.91 10.85
CA ARG A 61 10.79 8.13 10.13
C ARG A 61 11.76 7.81 9.00
N ALA A 62 11.35 8.06 7.76
CA ALA A 62 12.13 7.73 6.56
C ALA A 62 12.32 8.97 5.67
N THR A 63 13.45 9.04 4.96
CA THR A 63 13.70 10.09 3.97
C THR A 63 13.50 9.52 2.57
N ILE A 64 12.72 10.23 1.75
CA ILE A 64 12.44 9.84 0.38
C ILE A 64 13.70 10.08 -0.45
N THR A 65 14.20 9.05 -1.13
CA THR A 65 15.34 9.17 -2.04
C THR A 65 14.88 9.51 -3.45
N HIS A 66 15.78 10.02 -4.28
CA HIS A 66 15.50 10.20 -5.70
C HIS A 66 15.02 8.88 -6.33
N PRO A 67 13.99 8.93 -7.20
CA PRO A 67 13.51 7.74 -7.87
C PRO A 67 14.61 7.15 -8.76
N ILE A 68 14.73 5.82 -8.78
CA ILE A 68 15.64 5.12 -9.70
C ILE A 68 14.95 5.06 -11.05
N LEU A 69 15.36 5.94 -11.96
CA LEU A 69 14.80 5.97 -13.30
C LEU A 69 15.53 4.97 -14.23
N PRO A 70 14.82 4.31 -15.17
CA PRO A 70 15.45 3.45 -16.17
C PRO A 70 16.45 4.25 -17.02
N LYS A 71 17.53 3.61 -17.49
CA LYS A 71 18.44 4.26 -18.44
C LYS A 71 17.68 4.76 -19.68
N GLY A 72 17.84 6.04 -20.00
CA GLY A 72 17.25 6.68 -21.20
C GLY A 72 16.03 7.57 -20.95
N THR A 73 15.64 7.80 -19.68
CA THR A 73 14.56 8.75 -19.31
C THR A 73 15.08 10.15 -18.95
N GLU A 74 16.37 10.42 -19.12
CA GLU A 74 16.93 11.77 -19.03
C GLU A 74 16.48 12.57 -20.26
N GLN A 75 15.54 13.50 -20.10
CA GLN A 75 15.26 14.58 -21.05
C GLN A 75 15.52 15.92 -20.38
#